data_AF-A0A0P9VY53-F1
#
_entry.id   AF-A0A0P9VY53-F1
#
_cell.length_a   1.000
_cell.length_b   1.000
_cell.length_c   1.000
_cell.angle_alpha   90.00
_cell.angle_beta   90.00
_cell.angle_gamma   90.00
#
_symmetry.space_group_name_H-M   'P 1'
#
loop_
_entity.id
_entity.type
_entity.pdbx_description
1 polymer ?
#
loop_
_entity_poly.entity_id
_entity_poly.type
_entity_poly.pdbx_seq_one_letter_code
_entity_poly.pdbx_strand_id
1 'polypeptide(L)'
;MSKYQIVTVPRIAAFIAQVGHESGQLRYVRELGGSAYLSKYDTGKLAERLGNTPEADGDGQLYRGRGLIQVTGRANYEECGEALGLDLINHPELLELPQHAAMSAAWFWHRAGLNTLADKGDFLTITKRINGGTNGLADRQALYERALKVLA
;
A
#
# COMPACT_ATOMS: atom_id res chain seq x y z
N MET A 1 -0.93 13.48 3.86
CA MET A 1 -0.13 13.94 2.70
C MET A 1 1.01 14.86 3.12
N SER A 2 0.77 15.97 3.85
CA SER A 2 1.83 16.90 4.27
C SER A 2 2.94 16.27 5.13
N LYS A 3 2.59 15.38 6.08
CA LYS A 3 3.56 14.61 6.91
C LYS A 3 4.65 13.94 6.06
N TYR A 4 4.31 13.48 4.85
CA TYR A 4 5.19 12.72 3.95
C TYR A 4 5.58 13.50 2.69
N GLN A 5 5.42 14.83 2.70
CA GLN A 5 5.82 15.73 1.62
C GLN A 5 5.17 15.41 0.25
N ILE A 6 3.97 14.81 0.26
CA ILE A 6 3.15 14.60 -0.93
C ILE A 6 2.33 15.88 -1.16
N VAL A 7 2.99 16.94 -1.64
CA VAL A 7 2.42 18.31 -1.62
C VAL A 7 2.46 19.03 -2.97
N THR A 8 3.30 18.60 -3.90
CA THR A 8 3.33 19.18 -5.26
C THR A 8 2.28 18.49 -6.13
N VAL A 9 1.79 19.19 -7.16
CA VAL A 9 0.80 18.63 -8.10
C VAL A 9 1.25 17.28 -8.68
N PRO A 10 2.50 17.10 -9.18
CA PRO A 10 2.94 15.79 -9.68
C PRO A 10 2.90 14.69 -8.62
N ARG A 11 3.32 14.99 -7.38
CA ARG A 11 3.31 14.03 -6.27
C ARG A 11 1.89 13.65 -5.87
N ILE A 12 1.01 14.62 -5.70
CA ILE A 12 -0.40 14.39 -5.32
C ILE A 12 -1.10 13.58 -6.41
N ALA A 13 -0.95 13.98 -7.69
CA ALA A 13 -1.57 13.29 -8.81
C ALA A 13 -1.10 11.84 -8.91
N ALA A 14 0.21 11.59 -8.82
CA ALA A 14 0.75 10.25 -8.90
C ALA A 14 0.32 9.37 -7.70
N PHE A 15 0.33 9.94 -6.49
CA PHE A 15 -0.13 9.25 -5.28
C PHE A 15 -1.60 8.85 -5.38
N ILE A 16 -2.49 9.78 -5.73
CA ILE A 16 -3.93 9.50 -5.87
C ILE A 16 -4.20 8.48 -6.97
N ALA A 17 -3.47 8.53 -8.09
CA ALA A 17 -3.64 7.58 -9.17
C ALA A 17 -3.27 6.15 -8.75
N GLN A 18 -2.15 5.98 -8.07
CA GLN A 18 -1.70 4.68 -7.59
C GLN A 18 -2.64 4.13 -6.51
N VAL A 19 -2.99 4.95 -5.51
CA VAL A 19 -3.99 4.60 -4.49
C VAL A 19 -5.33 4.24 -5.11
N GLY A 20 -5.78 5.02 -6.09
CA GLY A 20 -7.04 4.79 -6.81
C GLY A 20 -7.05 3.44 -7.52
N HIS A 21 -5.94 3.02 -8.11
CA HIS A 21 -5.85 1.70 -8.73
C HIS A 21 -5.84 0.57 -7.69
N GLU A 22 -4.95 0.64 -6.69
CA GLU A 22 -4.72 -0.42 -5.70
C GLU A 22 -5.94 -0.71 -4.82
N SER A 23 -6.76 0.30 -4.54
CA SER A 23 -7.93 0.20 -3.67
C SER A 23 -9.26 0.03 -4.42
N GLY A 24 -9.23 -0.12 -5.74
CA GLY A 24 -10.45 -0.13 -6.56
C GLY A 24 -11.25 1.16 -6.42
N GLN A 25 -10.56 2.29 -6.50
CA GLN A 25 -11.07 3.65 -6.32
C GLN A 25 -11.63 3.87 -4.90
N LEU A 26 -10.82 3.54 -3.89
CA LEU A 26 -11.11 3.68 -2.46
C LEU A 26 -12.25 2.78 -1.93
N ARG A 27 -12.70 1.80 -2.71
CA ARG A 27 -13.77 0.88 -2.32
C ARG A 27 -13.30 -0.22 -1.39
N TYR A 28 -12.03 -0.59 -1.48
CA TYR A 28 -11.45 -1.70 -0.73
C TYR A 28 -10.27 -1.22 0.13
N VAL A 29 -10.34 -1.55 1.42
CA VAL A 29 -9.29 -1.26 2.43
C VAL A 29 -8.65 -2.54 2.97
N ARG A 30 -9.00 -3.70 2.41
CA ARG A 30 -8.43 -5.00 2.76
C ARG A 30 -8.46 -5.95 1.57
N GLU A 31 -7.51 -6.87 1.53
CA GLU A 31 -7.47 -7.97 0.57
C GLU A 31 -8.73 -8.84 0.73
N LEU A 32 -9.38 -9.14 -0.39
CA LEU A 32 -10.50 -10.07 -0.44
C LEU A 32 -9.98 -11.49 -0.59
N GLY A 33 -10.57 -12.43 0.15
CA GLY A 33 -10.23 -13.84 0.06
C GLY A 33 -10.55 -14.59 1.36
N GLY A 34 -10.92 -15.86 1.21
CA GLY A 34 -11.12 -16.77 2.35
C GLY A 34 -9.81 -17.26 2.94
N SER A 35 -9.89 -17.99 4.07
CA SER A 35 -8.71 -18.49 4.80
C SER A 35 -7.77 -19.33 3.93
N ALA A 36 -8.31 -20.14 3.01
CA ALA A 36 -7.52 -20.97 2.09
C ALA A 36 -6.72 -20.17 1.05
N TYR A 37 -7.20 -18.98 0.66
CA TYR A 37 -6.45 -18.10 -0.22
C TYR A 37 -5.32 -17.37 0.52
N LEU A 38 -5.59 -16.98 1.77
CA LEU A 38 -4.65 -16.23 2.61
C LEU A 38 -3.57 -17.11 3.23
N SER A 39 -3.73 -18.44 3.23
CA SER A 39 -2.70 -19.37 3.73
C SER A 39 -1.40 -19.30 2.95
N LYS A 40 -1.39 -18.68 1.75
CA LYS A 40 -0.16 -18.35 1.00
C LYS A 40 0.82 -17.46 1.77
N TYR A 41 0.34 -16.70 2.76
CA TYR A 41 1.15 -15.84 3.62
C TYR A 41 1.57 -16.52 4.93
N ASP A 42 1.02 -17.69 5.23
CA ASP A 42 1.13 -18.33 6.54
C ASP A 42 2.36 -19.24 6.64
N THR A 43 2.89 -19.71 5.51
CA THR A 43 4.03 -20.65 5.51
C THR A 43 4.99 -20.41 4.35
N GLY A 44 6.20 -20.94 4.50
CA GLY A 44 7.23 -20.99 3.46
C GLY A 44 7.89 -19.65 3.13
N LYS A 45 8.59 -19.59 1.99
CA LYS A 45 9.45 -18.44 1.61
C LYS A 45 8.73 -17.09 1.49
N LEU A 46 7.41 -17.10 1.28
CA LEU A 46 6.65 -15.86 1.26
C LEU A 46 6.39 -15.36 2.68
N ALA A 47 5.97 -16.24 3.59
CA ALA A 47 5.81 -15.91 5.01
C ALA A 47 7.11 -15.36 5.62
N GLU A 48 8.24 -16.05 5.38
CA GLU A 48 9.57 -15.63 5.86
C GLU A 48 9.95 -14.22 5.36
N ARG A 49 9.74 -13.92 4.08
CA ARG A 49 10.02 -12.59 3.52
C ARG A 49 9.10 -11.49 4.05
N LEU A 50 7.90 -11.87 4.48
CA LEU A 50 6.91 -10.97 5.06
C LEU A 50 7.10 -10.80 6.58
N GLY A 51 8.06 -11.54 7.18
CA GLY A 51 8.31 -11.57 8.61
C GLY A 51 7.22 -12.28 9.42
N ASN A 52 6.32 -13.01 8.76
CA ASN A 52 5.37 -13.88 9.42
C ASN A 52 6.11 -15.08 10.02
N THR A 53 5.54 -15.67 11.08
CA THR A 53 5.97 -16.99 11.55
C THR A 53 5.90 -18.01 10.39
N PRO A 54 6.88 -18.92 10.26
CA PRO A 54 6.86 -19.93 9.19
C PRO A 54 5.84 -21.06 9.45
N GLU A 55 5.25 -21.11 10.64
CA GLU A 55 4.20 -22.05 11.05
C GLU A 55 2.81 -21.63 10.57
N ALA A 56 1.92 -22.60 10.31
CA ALA A 56 0.53 -22.34 9.97
C ALA A 56 -0.30 -21.98 11.23
N ASP A 57 0.00 -20.84 11.84
CA ASP A 57 -0.59 -20.36 13.10
C ASP A 57 -1.64 -19.25 12.91
N GLY A 58 -1.83 -18.78 11.67
CA GLY A 58 -2.79 -17.74 11.34
C GLY A 58 -2.17 -16.36 11.09
N ASP A 59 -0.85 -16.18 11.21
CA ASP A 59 -0.14 -14.93 10.89
C ASP A 59 -0.47 -14.45 9.46
N GLY A 60 -0.62 -15.36 8.50
CA GLY A 60 -0.98 -15.03 7.13
C GLY A 60 -2.37 -14.39 7.00
N GLN A 61 -3.34 -14.86 7.78
CA GLN A 61 -4.69 -14.29 7.83
C GLN A 61 -4.73 -13.03 8.72
N LEU A 62 -3.93 -13.00 9.78
CA LEU A 62 -3.86 -11.87 10.70
C LEU A 62 -3.22 -10.66 10.02
N TYR A 63 -2.11 -10.83 9.32
CA TYR A 63 -1.34 -9.79 8.61
C TYR A 63 -1.58 -9.79 7.09
N ARG A 64 -2.81 -10.10 6.67
CA ARG A 64 -3.26 -9.97 5.27
C ARG A 64 -3.11 -8.52 4.75
N GLY A 65 -3.24 -8.33 3.45
CA GLY A 65 -3.24 -6.97 2.87
C GLY A 65 -4.33 -6.06 3.45
N ARG A 66 -3.94 -4.90 3.99
CA ARG A 66 -4.84 -3.83 4.44
C ARG A 66 -4.38 -2.43 4.03
N GLY A 67 -5.28 -1.47 4.16
CA GLY A 67 -5.09 -0.10 3.71
C GLY A 67 -5.17 0.04 2.19
N LEU A 68 -4.98 1.28 1.72
CA LEU A 68 -5.20 1.62 0.31
C LEU A 68 -4.08 1.15 -0.63
N ILE A 69 -2.96 0.65 -0.09
CA ILE A 69 -1.82 0.12 -0.87
C ILE A 69 -1.38 -1.29 -0.41
N GLN A 70 -2.26 -2.00 0.32
CA GLN A 70 -2.06 -3.40 0.72
C GLN A 70 -0.80 -3.67 1.57
N VAL A 71 -0.70 -3.04 2.74
CA VAL A 71 0.30 -3.41 3.76
C VAL A 71 0.04 -4.86 4.16
N THR A 72 1.03 -5.73 3.94
CA THR A 72 0.92 -7.19 4.08
C THR A 72 2.15 -7.72 4.79
N GLY A 73 1.97 -8.67 5.72
CA GLY A 73 3.06 -9.31 6.45
C GLY A 73 3.45 -8.60 7.74
N ARG A 74 3.71 -9.38 8.79
CA ARG A 74 4.00 -8.95 10.16
C ARG A 74 5.07 -7.87 10.24
N ALA A 75 6.21 -8.05 9.53
CA ALA A 75 7.28 -7.05 9.53
C ALA A 75 6.83 -5.69 8.98
N ASN A 76 5.98 -5.69 7.94
CA ASN A 76 5.44 -4.43 7.41
C ASN A 76 4.39 -3.80 8.34
N TYR A 77 3.62 -4.62 9.08
CA TYR A 77 2.71 -4.11 10.11
C TYR A 77 3.49 -3.49 11.27
N GLU A 78 4.60 -4.09 11.69
CA GLU A 78 5.49 -3.55 12.71
C GLU A 78 6.05 -2.18 12.32
N GLU A 79 6.72 -2.09 11.17
CA GLU A 79 7.31 -0.83 10.68
C GLU A 79 6.26 0.26 10.44
N CYS A 80 5.08 -0.13 9.92
CA CYS A 80 3.98 0.82 9.71
C CYS A 80 3.43 1.31 11.05
N GLY A 81 3.27 0.41 12.01
CA GLY A 81 2.77 0.72 13.35
C GLY A 81 3.68 1.72 14.06
N GLU A 82 4.98 1.48 14.04
CA GLU A 82 5.98 2.41 14.59
C GLU A 82 5.88 3.79 13.93
N ALA A 83 5.84 3.86 12.60
CA ALA A 83 5.81 5.13 11.87
C ALA A 83 4.51 5.94 12.05
N LEU A 84 3.40 5.25 12.36
CA LEU A 84 2.09 5.85 12.56
C LEU A 84 1.74 6.06 14.05
N GLY A 85 2.48 5.44 14.97
CA GLY A 85 2.16 5.42 16.39
C GLY A 85 0.91 4.58 16.70
N LEU A 86 0.77 3.44 16.01
CA LEU A 86 -0.37 2.53 16.13
C LEU A 86 0.12 1.12 16.53
N ASP A 87 -0.62 0.44 17.39
CA ASP A 87 -0.36 -0.96 17.72
C ASP A 87 -0.93 -1.89 16.64
N LEU A 88 -0.23 -1.98 15.51
CA LEU A 88 -0.65 -2.78 14.37
C LEU A 88 -0.30 -4.27 14.50
N ILE A 89 0.47 -4.64 15.52
CA ILE A 89 0.76 -6.05 15.83
C ILE A 89 -0.46 -6.69 16.49
N ASN A 90 -1.05 -6.02 17.48
CA ASN A 90 -2.22 -6.54 18.17
C ASN A 90 -3.55 -6.10 17.52
N HIS A 91 -3.54 -4.97 16.81
CA HIS A 91 -4.74 -4.40 16.17
C HIS A 91 -4.51 -4.08 14.68
N PRO A 92 -4.20 -5.08 13.83
CA PRO A 92 -3.94 -4.87 12.41
C PRO A 92 -5.16 -4.32 11.64
N GLU A 93 -6.39 -4.55 12.14
CA GLU A 93 -7.63 -4.01 11.60
C GLU A 93 -7.72 -2.48 11.64
N LEU A 94 -6.87 -1.81 12.44
CA LEU A 94 -6.78 -0.35 12.45
C LEU A 94 -6.48 0.20 11.04
N LEU A 95 -5.75 -0.54 10.21
CA LEU A 95 -5.48 -0.14 8.81
C LEU A 95 -6.72 -0.18 7.90
N GLU A 96 -7.85 -0.73 8.35
CA GLU A 96 -9.13 -0.67 7.63
C GLU A 96 -9.89 0.65 7.90
N LEU A 97 -9.48 1.43 8.92
CA LEU A 97 -10.07 2.74 9.19
C LEU A 97 -9.59 3.77 8.16
N PRO A 98 -10.47 4.62 7.60
CA PRO A 98 -10.13 5.52 6.48
C PRO A 98 -8.88 6.38 6.72
N GLN A 99 -8.74 6.93 7.94
CA GLN A 99 -7.59 7.76 8.30
C GLN A 99 -6.28 6.96 8.27
N HIS A 100 -6.28 5.77 8.88
CA HIS A 100 -5.08 4.93 8.97
C HIS A 100 -4.75 4.27 7.62
N ALA A 101 -5.76 3.90 6.83
CA ALA A 101 -5.61 3.41 5.47
C ALA A 101 -4.92 4.45 4.55
N ALA A 102 -5.28 5.72 4.69
CA ALA A 102 -4.64 6.82 3.95
C ALA A 102 -3.23 7.12 4.48
N MET A 103 -3.04 7.07 5.80
CA MET A 103 -1.73 7.29 6.43
C MET A 103 -0.73 6.20 6.09
N SER A 104 -1.14 4.93 6.08
CA SER A 104 -0.27 3.80 5.71
C SER A 104 0.12 3.84 4.23
N ALA A 105 -0.81 4.23 3.34
CA ALA A 105 -0.47 4.46 1.93
C ALA A 105 0.56 5.58 1.76
N ALA A 106 0.41 6.69 2.48
CA ALA A 106 1.38 7.79 2.43
C ALA A 106 2.74 7.42 3.07
N TRP A 107 2.74 6.61 4.13
CA TRP A 107 3.94 6.05 4.73
C TRP A 107 4.70 5.15 3.74
N PHE A 108 4.01 4.20 3.10
CA PHE A 108 4.63 3.34 2.09
C PHE A 108 5.22 4.16 0.94
N TRP A 109 4.47 5.15 0.44
CA TRP A 109 4.91 6.04 -0.62
C TRP A 109 6.23 6.75 -0.28
N HIS A 110 6.34 7.22 0.97
CA HIS A 110 7.56 7.82 1.48
C HIS A 110 8.70 6.80 1.62
N ARG A 111 8.45 5.66 2.28
CA ARG A 111 9.43 4.57 2.48
C ARG A 111 10.02 4.08 1.15
N ALA A 112 9.19 3.99 0.11
CA ALA A 112 9.60 3.57 -1.24
C ALA A 112 10.23 4.68 -2.09
N GLY A 113 10.41 5.90 -1.56
CA GLY A 113 11.08 7.02 -2.22
C GLY A 113 10.37 7.52 -3.46
N LEU A 114 9.03 7.49 -3.48
CA LEU A 114 8.24 7.72 -4.70
C LEU A 114 8.04 9.20 -5.04
N ASN A 115 8.21 10.11 -4.07
CA ASN A 115 8.18 11.56 -4.32
C ASN A 115 9.17 11.98 -5.42
N THR A 116 10.43 11.56 -5.30
CA THR A 116 11.50 11.93 -6.27
C THR A 116 11.22 11.38 -7.66
N LEU A 117 10.54 10.25 -7.77
CA LEU A 117 10.13 9.70 -9.06
C LEU A 117 8.96 10.50 -9.65
N ALA A 118 8.00 10.90 -8.82
CA ALA A 118 6.87 11.70 -9.26
C ALA A 118 7.32 13.09 -9.74
N ASP A 119 8.30 13.70 -9.07
CA ASP A 119 8.88 14.98 -9.51
C ASP A 119 9.56 14.88 -10.87
N LYS A 120 10.11 13.71 -11.20
CA LYS A 120 10.74 13.43 -12.51
C LYS A 120 9.73 12.97 -13.57
N GLY A 121 8.47 12.78 -13.21
CA GLY A 121 7.46 12.17 -14.08
C GLY A 121 7.70 10.68 -14.37
N ASP A 122 8.52 9.98 -13.57
CA ASP A 122 8.85 8.57 -13.77
C ASP A 122 7.75 7.63 -13.22
N PHE A 123 6.59 7.71 -13.86
CA PHE A 123 5.39 6.98 -13.45
C PHE A 123 5.50 5.46 -13.65
N LEU A 124 6.29 5.04 -14.65
CA LEU A 124 6.56 3.62 -14.90
C LEU A 124 7.33 3.00 -13.74
N THR A 125 8.38 3.66 -13.25
CA THR A 125 9.15 3.15 -12.10
C THR A 125 8.33 3.18 -10.82
N ILE A 126 7.47 4.19 -10.62
CA ILE A 126 6.52 4.21 -9.50
C ILE A 126 5.64 2.95 -9.53
N THR A 127 5.04 2.64 -10.68
CA THR A 127 4.18 1.47 -10.84
C THR A 127 4.92 0.17 -10.55
N LYS A 128 6.16 0.03 -11.05
CA LYS A 128 7.00 -1.14 -10.79
C LYS A 128 7.36 -1.30 -9.31
N ARG A 129 7.62 -0.21 -8.59
CA ARG A 129 7.94 -0.27 -7.15
C ARG A 129 6.74 -0.67 -6.30
N ILE A 130 5.53 -0.23 -6.68
CA ILE A 130 4.31 -0.55 -5.93
C ILE A 130 3.87 -1.99 -6.22
N ASN A 131 3.81 -2.40 -7.48
CA ASN A 131 3.18 -3.65 -7.88
C ASN A 131 4.18 -4.78 -8.21
N GLY A 132 5.48 -4.50 -8.24
CA GLY A 132 6.51 -5.45 -8.68
C GLY A 132 6.55 -5.67 -10.20
N GLY A 133 5.79 -4.89 -10.97
CA GLY A 133 5.64 -5.04 -12.42
C GLY A 133 4.84 -3.91 -13.04
N THR A 134 4.17 -4.17 -14.16
CA THR A 134 3.37 -3.16 -14.91
C THR A 134 1.88 -3.50 -14.93
N ASN A 135 1.40 -4.30 -13.98
CA ASN A 135 -0.02 -4.68 -13.97
C ASN A 135 -0.88 -3.43 -13.74
N GLY A 136 -1.91 -3.29 -14.59
CA GLY A 136 -2.84 -2.16 -14.52
C GLY A 136 -2.25 -0.82 -14.96
N LEU A 137 -1.07 -0.78 -15.61
CA LEU A 137 -0.40 0.48 -15.98
C LEU A 137 -1.31 1.45 -16.76
N ALA A 138 -2.11 0.94 -17.70
CA ALA A 138 -3.03 1.76 -18.49
C ALA A 138 -4.10 2.46 -17.62
N ASP A 139 -4.68 1.74 -16.66
CA ASP A 139 -5.67 2.30 -15.72
C ASP A 139 -5.01 3.33 -14.79
N ARG A 140 -3.83 3.01 -14.24
CA ARG A 140 -3.05 3.94 -13.41
C ARG A 140 -2.74 5.23 -14.16
N GLN A 141 -2.36 5.13 -15.44
CA GLN A 141 -2.06 6.27 -16.30
C GLN A 141 -3.32 7.13 -16.55
N ALA A 142 -4.46 6.51 -16.84
CA ALA A 142 -5.73 7.21 -17.01
C ALA A 142 -6.15 7.97 -15.74
N LEU A 143 -5.98 7.36 -14.56
CA LEU A 143 -6.22 8.02 -13.27
C LEU A 143 -5.25 9.18 -13.03
N TYR A 144 -3.97 9.02 -13.39
CA TYR A 144 -2.96 10.06 -13.26
C TYR A 144 -3.27 11.29 -14.12
N GLU A 145 -3.60 11.09 -15.40
CA GLU A 145 -4.01 12.17 -16.29
C GLU A 145 -5.25 12.90 -15.81
N ARG A 146 -6.23 12.15 -15.28
CA ARG A 146 -7.42 12.75 -14.66
C ARG A 146 -7.07 13.57 -13.42
N ALA A 147 -6.20 13.06 -12.57
CA ALA A 147 -5.77 13.77 -11.36
C ALA A 147 -5.02 15.07 -11.71
N LEU A 148 -4.11 15.03 -12.69
CA LEU A 148 -3.41 16.22 -13.19
C LEU A 148 -4.38 17.29 -13.70
N LYS A 149 -5.42 16.91 -14.46
CA LYS A 149 -6.43 17.85 -14.97
C LYS A 149 -7.26 18.53 -13.87
N VAL A 150 -7.47 17.87 -12.74
CA VAL A 150 -8.27 18.41 -11.62
C VAL A 150 -7.43 19.28 -10.69
N LEU A 151 -6.13 19.00 -10.58
CA LEU A 151 -5.21 19.69 -9.66
C LEU A 151 -4.47 20.88 -10.29
N ALA A 152 -4.59 21.05 -11.61
CA ALA A 152 -4.00 22.15 -12.38
C ALA A 152 -4.85 23.43 -12.32
#